data_AF-A0A925LYQ8-F1
#
_entry.id   AF-A0A925LYQ8-F1
#
_cell.length_a   1.000
_cell.length_b   1.000
_cell.length_c   1.000
_cell.angle_alpha   90.00
_cell.angle_beta   90.00
_cell.angle_gamma   90.00
#
_symmetry.space_group_name_H-M   'P 1'
#
loop_
_entity.id
_entity.type
_entity.pdbx_description
1 polymer ?
#
loop_
_entity_poly.entity_id
_entity_poly.type
_entity_poly.pdbx_seq_one_letter_code
_entity_poly.pdbx_strand_id
1 'polypeptide(L)'
;EVATDEGTTRLLTAERFFINTGTRPLIPSVPGLKETGFLTSESIMELEELPEHLIVLGSGYIGLEFAQMFRRFGSRVTVIGQSEQILSQQDPDIAIAVQTLLEQDGIEFLLKAKVLKVDRAGNETKLQIQFADWEMELQGTHLLVAVGRAPTTDTLNLAAAGVATDAHGFIPVNDRLETNVPGIWALGDVNGGSQYTHVALDDYRIVKANLIDGGNRSTQGRLVPSCLFIDPELAQVGLTEAVAQQQGYAIRVAKLDASDIMRAVTEGQTDGLLKAIVDSETGRILGCSLLCHKAGEVISTVQMVMQAHMTYTVLRDGVLTHPTMTEGLNMLFSKL
;
A
#
# COMPACT_ATOMS: atom_id res chain seq x y z
N GLU A 1 3.77 -14.47 -30.22
CA GLU A 1 5.18 -14.89 -30.41
C GLU A 1 5.95 -14.51 -29.16
N VAL A 2 6.97 -15.27 -28.80
CA VAL A 2 7.80 -15.02 -27.62
C VAL A 2 9.26 -14.97 -28.07
N ALA A 3 9.98 -13.92 -27.65
CA ALA A 3 11.42 -13.82 -27.86
C ALA A 3 12.16 -14.75 -26.88
N THR A 4 13.19 -15.41 -27.36
CA THR A 4 14.09 -16.26 -26.56
C THR A 4 15.36 -15.50 -26.22
N ASP A 5 16.09 -15.94 -25.21
CA ASP A 5 17.40 -15.38 -24.84
C ASP A 5 18.45 -15.48 -25.97
N GLU A 6 18.21 -16.38 -26.94
CA GLU A 6 19.04 -16.56 -28.14
C GLU A 6 18.71 -15.54 -29.25
N GLY A 7 17.80 -14.59 -29.00
CA GLY A 7 17.38 -13.58 -29.99
C GLY A 7 16.47 -14.12 -31.10
N THR A 8 16.00 -15.37 -30.99
CA THR A 8 15.02 -15.95 -31.92
C THR A 8 13.59 -15.80 -31.38
N THR A 9 12.60 -15.82 -32.26
CA THR A 9 11.18 -15.81 -31.88
C THR A 9 10.54 -17.18 -32.05
N ARG A 10 9.61 -17.53 -31.16
CA ARG A 10 8.81 -18.76 -31.24
C ARG A 10 7.32 -18.43 -31.16
N LEU A 11 6.52 -19.06 -32.02
CA LEU A 11 5.07 -19.02 -31.92
C LEU A 11 4.61 -20.14 -30.99
N LEU A 12 3.84 -19.78 -29.95
CA LEU A 12 3.23 -20.70 -29.00
C LEU A 12 1.71 -20.58 -29.09
N THR A 13 1.01 -21.70 -28.93
CA THR A 13 -0.46 -21.76 -28.93
C THR A 13 -0.97 -22.36 -27.62
N ALA A 14 -2.09 -21.86 -27.13
CA ALA A 14 -2.76 -22.34 -25.93
C ALA A 14 -4.26 -22.11 -26.04
N GLU A 15 -5.06 -22.92 -25.34
CA GLU A 15 -6.52 -22.71 -25.23
C GLU A 15 -6.86 -21.60 -24.22
N ARG A 16 -5.95 -21.32 -23.28
CA ARG A 16 -6.16 -20.41 -22.15
C ARG A 16 -4.92 -19.57 -21.93
N PHE A 17 -5.10 -18.28 -21.73
CA PHE A 17 -4.03 -17.31 -21.45
C PHE A 17 -4.28 -16.62 -20.12
N PHE A 18 -3.24 -16.51 -19.29
CA PHE A 18 -3.29 -15.83 -18.00
C PHE A 18 -2.24 -14.72 -18.01
N ILE A 19 -2.69 -13.47 -18.01
CA ILE A 19 -1.82 -12.30 -18.00
C ILE A 19 -1.60 -11.90 -16.54
N ASN A 20 -0.37 -12.10 -16.04
CA ASN A 20 0.03 -11.72 -14.69
C ASN A 20 1.43 -11.09 -14.75
N THR A 21 1.58 -10.05 -15.57
CA THR A 21 2.85 -9.34 -15.79
C THR A 21 3.15 -8.30 -14.72
N GLY A 22 2.26 -8.14 -13.75
CA GLY A 22 2.40 -7.21 -12.64
C GLY A 22 2.50 -5.75 -13.08
N THR A 23 3.22 -4.98 -12.28
CA THR A 23 3.45 -3.54 -12.45
C THR A 23 4.92 -3.21 -12.23
N ARG A 24 5.34 -2.03 -12.67
CA ARG A 24 6.67 -1.42 -12.48
C ARG A 24 6.55 -0.03 -11.85
N PRO A 25 7.62 0.55 -11.29
CA PRO A 25 7.61 1.91 -10.76
C PRO A 25 7.10 2.94 -11.79
N LEU A 26 6.15 3.79 -11.38
CA LEU A 26 5.65 4.89 -12.21
C LEU A 26 6.65 6.04 -12.18
N ILE A 27 7.14 6.45 -13.36
CA ILE A 27 8.06 7.58 -13.49
C ILE A 27 7.26 8.82 -13.93
N PRO A 28 7.16 9.87 -13.10
CA PRO A 28 6.39 11.06 -13.43
C PRO A 28 7.10 11.88 -14.51
N SER A 29 6.32 12.60 -15.31
CA SER A 29 6.85 13.49 -16.34
C SER A 29 7.33 14.82 -15.74
N VAL A 30 8.47 14.78 -15.04
CA VAL A 30 9.13 15.97 -14.47
C VAL A 30 10.35 16.32 -15.32
N PRO A 31 10.49 17.57 -15.80
CA PRO A 31 11.67 18.01 -16.56
C PRO A 31 12.99 17.71 -15.83
N GLY A 32 13.94 17.10 -16.55
CA GLY A 32 15.28 16.76 -16.04
C GLY A 32 15.36 15.52 -15.16
N LEU A 33 14.22 14.90 -14.78
CA LEU A 33 14.21 13.73 -13.90
C LEU A 33 14.98 12.55 -14.50
N LYS A 34 14.79 12.24 -15.79
CA LYS A 34 15.39 11.06 -16.43
C LYS A 34 16.92 11.12 -16.47
N GLU A 35 17.47 12.32 -16.47
CA GLU A 35 18.90 12.60 -16.54
C GLU A 35 19.59 12.55 -15.17
N THR A 36 18.83 12.41 -14.07
CA THR A 36 19.37 12.50 -12.71
C THR A 36 19.98 11.21 -12.17
N GLY A 37 19.70 10.07 -12.79
CA GLY A 37 20.02 8.77 -12.21
C GLY A 37 19.17 8.45 -10.97
N PHE A 38 17.91 8.93 -10.94
CA PHE A 38 16.97 8.65 -9.86
C PHE A 38 16.87 7.14 -9.57
N LEU A 39 16.54 6.85 -8.31
CA LEU A 39 16.30 5.51 -7.82
C LEU A 39 14.82 5.18 -7.89
N THR A 40 14.51 3.90 -8.07
CA THR A 40 13.17 3.33 -7.89
C THR A 40 13.19 2.37 -6.70
N SER A 41 12.03 1.81 -6.36
CA SER A 41 11.96 0.74 -5.35
C SER A 41 12.83 -0.49 -5.68
N GLU A 42 13.18 -0.68 -6.96
CA GLU A 42 14.07 -1.76 -7.39
C GLU A 42 15.53 -1.35 -7.26
N SER A 43 15.93 -0.23 -7.87
CA SER A 43 17.35 0.16 -7.91
C SER A 43 17.89 0.65 -6.56
N ILE A 44 17.03 1.13 -5.66
CA ILE A 44 17.46 1.54 -4.31
C ILE A 44 17.94 0.35 -3.45
N MET A 45 17.42 -0.86 -3.71
CA MET A 45 17.81 -2.07 -2.99
C MET A 45 19.22 -2.55 -3.35
N GLU A 46 19.73 -2.11 -4.50
CA GLU A 46 21.07 -2.44 -5.02
C GLU A 46 22.12 -1.37 -4.64
N LEU A 47 21.76 -0.37 -3.84
CA LEU A 47 22.72 0.64 -3.39
C LEU A 47 23.78 0.03 -2.46
N GLU A 48 25.04 0.24 -2.81
CA GLU A 48 26.20 -0.16 -1.98
C GLU A 48 26.70 0.97 -1.07
N GLU A 49 26.16 2.17 -1.22
CA GLU A 49 26.50 3.34 -0.40
C GLU A 49 25.28 3.87 0.35
N LEU A 50 25.51 4.46 1.52
CA LEU A 50 24.47 5.14 2.30
C LEU A 50 24.33 6.58 1.78
N PRO A 51 23.16 6.99 1.26
CA PRO A 51 22.91 8.39 0.90
C PRO A 51 23.14 9.31 2.11
N GLU A 52 23.91 10.37 1.94
CA GLU A 52 24.02 11.41 2.98
C GLU A 52 22.66 12.09 3.18
N HIS A 53 21.99 12.40 2.06
CA HIS A 53 20.62 12.92 2.04
C HIS A 53 19.80 12.25 0.93
N LEU A 54 18.79 11.48 1.33
CA LEU A 54 17.82 10.85 0.45
C LEU A 54 16.56 11.71 0.36
N ILE A 55 16.23 12.18 -0.85
CA ILE A 55 14.95 12.79 -1.15
C ILE A 55 14.01 11.71 -1.66
N VAL A 56 12.82 11.58 -1.07
CA VAL A 56 11.80 10.61 -1.48
C VAL A 56 10.64 11.36 -2.11
N LEU A 57 10.40 11.13 -3.40
CA LEU A 57 9.26 11.67 -4.12
C LEU A 57 8.09 10.67 -4.04
N GLY A 58 7.15 10.93 -3.13
CA GLY A 58 5.99 10.09 -2.88
C GLY A 58 5.82 9.76 -1.40
N SER A 59 4.66 10.12 -0.83
CA SER A 59 4.28 9.90 0.57
C SER A 59 3.33 8.71 0.78
N GLY A 60 3.39 7.74 -0.13
CA GLY A 60 2.67 6.46 -0.05
C GLY A 60 3.52 5.37 0.61
N TYR A 61 2.99 4.15 0.66
CA TYR A 61 3.57 3.05 1.44
C TYR A 61 5.06 2.81 1.14
N ILE A 62 5.40 2.57 -0.14
CA ILE A 62 6.78 2.34 -0.60
C ILE A 62 7.72 3.47 -0.16
N GLY A 63 7.29 4.72 -0.35
CA GLY A 63 8.11 5.88 -0.01
C GLY A 63 8.40 5.97 1.48
N LEU A 64 7.42 5.68 2.33
CA LEU A 64 7.56 5.76 3.78
C LEU A 64 8.41 4.61 4.35
N GLU A 65 8.29 3.39 3.81
CA GLU A 65 9.13 2.25 4.22
C GLU A 65 10.61 2.55 3.96
N PHE A 66 10.94 2.98 2.74
CA PHE A 66 12.31 3.39 2.40
C PHE A 66 12.77 4.62 3.19
N ALA A 67 11.89 5.60 3.41
CA ALA A 67 12.23 6.79 4.18
C ALA A 67 12.69 6.43 5.59
N GLN A 68 11.93 5.58 6.30
CA GLN A 68 12.29 5.15 7.65
C GLN A 68 13.52 4.25 7.65
N MET A 69 13.61 3.31 6.72
CA MET A 69 14.76 2.41 6.61
C MET A 69 16.07 3.19 6.46
N PHE A 70 16.15 4.13 5.50
CA PHE A 70 17.35 4.93 5.28
C PHE A 70 17.60 5.94 6.40
N ARG A 71 16.54 6.51 6.98
CA ARG A 71 16.68 7.38 8.15
C ARG A 71 17.37 6.65 9.31
N ARG A 72 16.95 5.41 9.59
CA ARG A 72 17.52 4.57 10.65
C ARG A 72 18.92 4.03 10.33
N PHE A 73 19.27 3.89 9.05
CA PHE A 73 20.66 3.62 8.64
C PHE A 73 21.59 4.83 8.81
N GLY A 74 21.04 6.04 8.91
CA GLY A 74 21.79 7.26 9.22
C GLY A 74 21.67 8.37 8.17
N SER A 75 20.94 8.15 7.08
CA SER A 75 20.69 9.20 6.09
C SER A 75 19.88 10.35 6.69
N ARG A 76 20.10 11.58 6.22
CA ARG A 76 19.06 12.61 6.27
C ARG A 76 17.98 12.24 5.24
N VAL A 77 16.71 12.40 5.58
CA VAL A 77 15.61 12.03 4.68
C VAL A 77 14.58 13.15 4.60
N THR A 78 14.20 13.51 3.37
CA THR A 78 13.09 14.44 3.11
C THR A 78 12.08 13.76 2.18
N VAL A 79 10.83 13.62 2.62
CA VAL A 79 9.72 13.07 1.85
C VAL A 79 8.88 14.21 1.26
N ILE A 80 8.68 14.17 -0.05
CA ILE A 80 7.86 15.14 -0.79
C ILE A 80 6.53 14.48 -1.16
N GLY A 81 5.42 15.13 -0.79
CA GLY A 81 4.06 14.69 -1.11
C GLY A 81 3.24 15.81 -1.77
N GLN A 82 2.45 15.48 -2.78
CA GLN A 82 1.55 16.44 -3.43
C GLN A 82 0.25 16.68 -2.63
N SER A 83 -0.15 15.71 -1.82
CA SER A 83 -1.36 15.76 -1.00
C SER A 83 -1.16 16.58 0.27
N GLU A 84 -2.27 16.93 0.93
CA GLU A 84 -2.28 17.63 2.22
C GLU A 84 -1.67 16.81 3.37
N GLN A 85 -1.83 15.49 3.32
CA GLN A 85 -1.30 14.55 4.29
C GLN A 85 -0.56 13.42 3.58
N ILE A 86 0.32 12.73 4.30
CA ILE A 86 0.81 11.41 3.89
C ILE A 86 -0.33 10.40 3.89
N LEU A 87 -0.18 9.28 3.20
CA LEU A 87 -1.19 8.21 3.20
C LEU A 87 -2.61 8.77 2.91
N SER A 88 -2.76 9.49 1.80
CA SER A 88 -3.93 10.34 1.50
C SER A 88 -5.30 9.64 1.54
N GLN A 89 -5.32 8.31 1.45
CA GLN A 89 -6.54 7.50 1.55
C GLN A 89 -6.89 7.09 2.98
N GLN A 90 -6.11 7.51 3.97
CA GLN A 90 -6.33 7.18 5.38
C GLN A 90 -7.08 8.27 6.13
N ASP A 91 -7.73 7.87 7.22
CA ASP A 91 -8.31 8.86 8.14
C ASP A 91 -7.20 9.79 8.68
N PRO A 92 -7.49 11.10 8.84
CA PRO A 92 -6.48 12.09 9.23
C PRO A 92 -5.76 11.77 10.54
N ASP A 93 -6.45 11.18 11.52
CA ASP A 93 -5.86 10.81 12.80
C ASP A 93 -4.79 9.72 12.68
N ILE A 94 -5.00 8.73 11.81
CA ILE A 94 -4.01 7.69 11.51
C ILE A 94 -2.83 8.28 10.72
N ALA A 95 -3.09 9.10 9.70
CA ALA A 95 -2.04 9.74 8.92
C ALA A 95 -1.15 10.65 9.77
N ILE A 96 -1.74 11.45 10.67
CA ILE A 96 -1.02 12.31 11.62
C ILE A 96 -0.19 11.48 12.60
N ALA A 97 -0.74 10.39 13.13
CA ALA A 97 -0.01 9.52 14.04
C ALA A 97 1.24 8.92 13.37
N VAL A 98 1.11 8.41 12.15
CA VAL A 98 2.25 7.91 11.35
C VAL A 98 3.27 9.02 11.08
N GLN A 99 2.80 10.19 10.61
CA GLN A 99 3.69 11.30 10.29
C GLN A 99 4.50 11.74 11.51
N THR A 100 3.84 11.87 12.67
CA THR A 100 4.48 12.29 13.92
C THR A 100 5.59 11.31 14.33
N LEU A 101 5.37 10.00 14.21
CA LEU A 101 6.38 8.99 14.52
C LEU A 101 7.58 9.07 13.57
N LEU A 102 7.33 9.25 12.28
CA LEU A 102 8.39 9.39 11.29
C LEU A 102 9.18 10.69 11.44
N GLU A 103 8.52 11.78 11.84
CA GLU A 103 9.17 13.05 12.19
C GLU A 103 10.03 12.93 13.45
N GLN A 104 9.61 12.13 14.45
CA GLN A 104 10.41 11.82 15.64
C GLN A 104 11.68 11.02 15.29
N ASP A 105 11.61 10.13 14.30
CA ASP A 105 12.79 9.47 13.73
C ASP A 105 13.73 10.47 13.00
N GLY A 106 13.24 11.68 12.71
CA GLY A 106 13.99 12.78 12.06
C GLY A 106 13.78 12.85 10.56
N ILE A 107 12.69 12.30 10.03
CA ILE A 107 12.28 12.47 8.63
C ILE A 107 11.61 13.83 8.46
N GLU A 108 12.02 14.59 7.45
CA GLU A 108 11.39 15.86 7.09
C GLU A 108 10.27 15.63 6.06
N PHE A 109 9.11 16.25 6.24
CA PHE A 109 8.01 16.18 5.27
C PHE A 109 7.76 17.52 4.58
N LEU A 110 7.68 17.49 3.25
CA LEU A 110 7.28 18.61 2.42
C LEU A 110 6.00 18.22 1.65
N LEU A 111 4.86 18.49 2.27
CA LEU A 111 3.52 18.17 1.74
C LEU A 111 2.94 19.33 0.92
N LYS A 112 1.84 19.11 0.19
CA LYS A 112 1.27 20.11 -0.75
C LYS A 112 2.33 20.68 -1.71
N ALA A 113 3.31 19.85 -2.07
CA ALA A 113 4.51 20.27 -2.78
C ALA A 113 4.55 19.64 -4.17
N LYS A 114 4.80 20.48 -5.17
CA LYS A 114 4.92 20.06 -6.57
C LYS A 114 6.34 20.27 -7.06
N VAL A 115 6.99 19.19 -7.47
CA VAL A 115 8.30 19.27 -8.13
C VAL A 115 8.09 19.80 -9.55
N LEU A 116 8.70 20.95 -9.86
CA LEU A 116 8.62 21.62 -11.16
C LEU A 116 9.72 21.15 -12.10
N LYS A 117 10.93 20.94 -11.58
CA LYS A 117 12.12 20.56 -12.33
C LYS A 117 13.11 19.85 -11.41
N VAL A 118 13.89 18.93 -11.98
CA VAL A 118 15.02 18.30 -11.31
C VAL A 118 16.28 18.51 -12.15
N ASP A 119 17.39 18.83 -11.51
CA ASP A 119 18.71 18.95 -12.13
C ASP A 119 19.73 18.12 -11.36
N ARG A 120 20.75 17.61 -12.07
CA ARG A 120 21.89 16.90 -11.48
C ARG A 120 23.16 17.73 -11.70
N ALA A 121 23.89 18.01 -10.62
CA ALA A 121 25.17 18.72 -10.65
C ALA A 121 26.22 17.93 -9.87
N GLY A 122 27.05 17.15 -10.57
CA GLY A 122 28.00 16.24 -9.93
C GLY A 122 27.27 15.18 -9.10
N ASN A 123 27.55 15.14 -7.79
CA ASN A 123 26.94 14.20 -6.85
C ASN A 123 25.68 14.74 -6.14
N GLU A 124 25.22 15.94 -6.50
CA GLU A 124 24.01 16.55 -5.94
C GLU A 124 22.83 16.56 -6.93
N THR A 125 21.65 16.27 -6.41
CA THR A 125 20.36 16.36 -7.11
C THR A 125 19.61 17.55 -6.54
N LYS A 126 19.20 18.47 -7.41
CA LYS A 126 18.50 19.71 -7.05
C LYS A 126 17.08 19.67 -7.59
N LEU A 127 16.11 19.92 -6.72
CA LEU A 127 14.69 19.96 -7.06
C LEU A 127 14.20 21.40 -6.90
N GLN A 128 13.61 21.94 -7.96
CA GLN A 128 12.80 23.15 -7.87
C GLN A 128 11.38 22.73 -7.50
N ILE A 129 10.89 23.26 -6.38
CA ILE A 129 9.62 22.84 -5.78
C ILE A 129 8.73 24.05 -5.61
N GLN A 130 7.50 23.94 -6.07
CA GLN A 130 6.43 24.86 -5.73
C GLN A 130 5.75 24.37 -4.44
N PHE A 131 5.73 25.23 -3.43
CA PHE A 131 5.04 25.00 -2.17
C PHE A 131 4.14 26.20 -1.89
N ALA A 132 2.82 26.00 -1.89
CA ALA A 132 1.85 27.10 -1.89
C ALA A 132 2.20 28.15 -2.98
N ASP A 133 2.35 29.43 -2.60
CA ASP A 133 2.59 30.55 -3.52
C ASP A 133 4.08 30.90 -3.70
N TRP A 134 5.01 30.08 -3.21
CA TRP A 134 6.45 30.32 -3.35
C TRP A 134 7.18 29.10 -3.90
N GLU A 135 8.31 29.38 -4.55
CA GLU A 135 9.23 28.37 -5.05
C GLU A 135 10.43 28.27 -4.12
N MET A 136 10.91 27.06 -3.92
CA MET A 136 12.12 26.78 -3.17
C MET A 136 12.97 25.73 -3.88
N GLU A 137 14.25 25.70 -3.53
CA GLU A 137 15.18 24.68 -3.96
C GLU A 137 15.45 23.71 -2.82
N LEU A 138 15.32 22.41 -3.09
CA LEU A 138 15.77 21.34 -2.21
C LEU A 138 16.93 20.60 -2.87
N GLN A 139 18.01 20.39 -2.13
CA GLN A 139 19.18 19.65 -2.57
C GLN A 139 19.32 18.37 -1.76
N GLY A 140 19.79 17.30 -2.40
CA GLY A 140 20.08 16.03 -1.76
C GLY A 140 21.03 15.19 -2.61
N THR A 141 21.63 14.15 -2.03
CA THR A 141 22.58 13.29 -2.75
C THR A 141 21.87 12.33 -3.70
N HIS A 142 20.73 11.79 -3.26
CA HIS A 142 19.96 10.76 -3.95
C HIS A 142 18.48 11.14 -4.01
N LEU A 143 17.81 10.68 -5.07
CA LEU A 143 16.38 10.87 -5.28
C LEU A 143 15.71 9.52 -5.52
N LEU A 144 14.81 9.11 -4.63
CA LEU A 144 13.92 7.96 -4.81
C LEU A 144 12.59 8.43 -5.38
N VAL A 145 12.15 7.81 -6.47
CA VAL A 145 10.82 8.02 -7.07
C VAL A 145 9.89 6.89 -6.65
N ALA A 146 8.90 7.22 -5.82
CA ALA A 146 7.92 6.30 -5.23
C ALA A 146 6.48 6.84 -5.35
N VAL A 147 6.12 7.39 -6.51
CA VAL A 147 4.82 8.07 -6.73
C VAL A 147 3.67 7.13 -7.15
N GLY A 148 3.94 5.84 -7.33
CA GLY A 148 2.96 4.86 -7.75
C GLY A 148 3.55 3.78 -8.65
N ARG A 149 2.67 2.99 -9.26
CA ARG A 149 3.04 1.87 -10.14
C ARG A 149 2.24 1.92 -11.44
N ALA A 150 2.88 1.49 -12.53
CA ALA A 150 2.29 1.39 -13.86
C ALA A 150 2.23 -0.09 -14.30
N PRO A 151 1.18 -0.54 -15.00
CA PRO A 151 1.06 -1.92 -15.45
C PRO A 151 2.08 -2.27 -16.53
N THR A 152 2.56 -3.52 -16.52
CA THR A 152 3.48 -4.03 -17.55
C THR A 152 2.70 -4.62 -18.72
N THR A 153 2.05 -3.74 -19.50
CA THR A 153 1.16 -4.11 -20.63
C THR A 153 1.67 -3.65 -21.99
N ASP A 154 2.58 -2.68 -22.02
CA ASP A 154 3.18 -2.10 -23.23
C ASP A 154 4.03 -3.09 -24.03
N THR A 155 4.55 -4.14 -23.39
CA THR A 155 5.36 -5.19 -24.04
C THR A 155 4.51 -6.32 -24.64
N LEU A 156 3.20 -6.36 -24.40
CA LEU A 156 2.35 -7.52 -24.72
C LEU A 156 1.62 -7.43 -26.06
N ASN A 157 1.60 -6.26 -26.72
CA ASN A 157 0.82 -6.01 -27.93
C ASN A 157 -0.65 -6.49 -27.80
N LEU A 158 -1.30 -6.09 -26.71
CA LEU A 158 -2.65 -6.55 -26.34
C LEU A 158 -3.70 -6.34 -27.44
N ALA A 159 -3.54 -5.28 -28.24
CA ALA A 159 -4.41 -4.98 -29.37
C ALA A 159 -4.47 -6.10 -30.41
N ALA A 160 -3.37 -6.83 -30.62
CA ALA A 160 -3.35 -7.98 -31.54
C ALA A 160 -4.21 -9.16 -31.05
N ALA A 161 -4.44 -9.26 -29.75
CA ALA A 161 -5.34 -10.24 -29.13
C ALA A 161 -6.74 -9.69 -28.86
N GLY A 162 -6.99 -8.40 -29.15
CA GLY A 162 -8.26 -7.73 -28.84
C GLY A 162 -8.49 -7.44 -27.36
N VAL A 163 -7.47 -7.55 -26.51
CA VAL A 163 -7.58 -7.28 -25.06
C VAL A 163 -7.57 -5.77 -24.83
N ALA A 164 -8.60 -5.27 -24.14
CA ALA A 164 -8.76 -3.85 -23.83
C ALA A 164 -7.88 -3.42 -22.65
N THR A 165 -7.52 -2.14 -22.61
CA THR A 165 -6.90 -1.49 -21.45
C THR A 165 -7.70 -0.25 -21.06
N ASP A 166 -7.63 0.14 -19.79
CA ASP A 166 -8.19 1.40 -19.31
C ASP A 166 -7.28 2.60 -19.66
N ALA A 167 -7.67 3.80 -19.24
CA ALA A 167 -6.91 5.03 -19.50
C ALA A 167 -5.51 5.07 -18.84
N HIS A 168 -5.26 4.18 -17.86
CA HIS A 168 -4.00 4.06 -17.16
C HIS A 168 -3.17 2.85 -17.64
N GLY A 169 -3.69 2.09 -18.61
CA GLY A 169 -3.03 0.93 -19.22
C GLY A 169 -3.26 -0.40 -18.51
N PHE A 170 -4.10 -0.44 -17.46
CA PHE A 170 -4.46 -1.69 -16.77
C PHE A 170 -5.45 -2.49 -17.61
N ILE A 171 -5.55 -3.80 -17.38
CA ILE A 171 -6.48 -4.68 -18.09
C ILE A 171 -7.75 -4.86 -17.25
N PRO A 172 -8.89 -4.25 -17.61
CA PRO A 172 -10.12 -4.42 -16.87
C PRO A 172 -10.59 -5.88 -16.93
N VAL A 173 -11.08 -6.37 -15.79
CA VAL A 173 -11.63 -7.73 -15.66
C VAL A 173 -12.97 -7.70 -14.96
N ASN A 174 -13.78 -8.73 -15.17
CA ASN A 174 -14.96 -8.97 -14.35
C ASN A 174 -14.59 -9.61 -12.99
N ASP A 175 -15.59 -9.89 -12.15
CA ASP A 175 -15.36 -10.45 -10.82
C ASP A 175 -14.84 -11.91 -10.81
N ARG A 176 -14.74 -12.53 -11.99
CA ARG A 176 -14.12 -13.85 -12.20
C ARG A 176 -12.73 -13.73 -12.84
N LEU A 177 -12.19 -12.51 -12.92
CA LEU A 177 -10.87 -12.17 -13.47
C LEU A 177 -10.75 -12.39 -14.98
N GLU A 178 -11.89 -12.53 -15.67
CA GLU A 178 -11.96 -12.68 -17.12
C GLU A 178 -11.83 -11.30 -17.78
N THR A 179 -11.01 -11.22 -18.84
CA THR A 179 -10.92 -10.02 -19.67
C THR A 179 -12.13 -9.90 -20.61
N ASN A 180 -12.15 -8.88 -21.47
CA ASN A 180 -13.15 -8.77 -22.54
C ASN A 180 -13.01 -9.86 -23.63
N VAL A 181 -11.92 -10.63 -23.65
CA VAL A 181 -11.66 -11.69 -24.63
C VAL A 181 -11.84 -13.07 -23.98
N PRO A 182 -12.75 -13.91 -24.48
CA PRO A 182 -12.93 -15.26 -23.95
C PRO A 182 -11.64 -16.08 -24.00
N GLY A 183 -11.35 -16.81 -22.91
CA GLY A 183 -10.12 -17.60 -22.79
C GLY A 183 -8.88 -16.81 -22.34
N ILE A 184 -9.02 -15.51 -22.05
CA ILE A 184 -7.96 -14.67 -21.52
C ILE A 184 -8.38 -14.08 -20.17
N TRP A 185 -7.54 -14.29 -19.16
CA TRP A 185 -7.68 -13.74 -17.81
C TRP A 185 -6.54 -12.77 -17.51
N ALA A 186 -6.78 -11.80 -16.62
CA ALA A 186 -5.75 -10.94 -16.06
C ALA A 186 -5.78 -10.97 -14.53
N LEU A 187 -4.63 -11.23 -13.90
CA LEU A 187 -4.51 -11.51 -12.46
C LEU A 187 -3.48 -10.60 -11.82
N GLY A 188 -3.65 -10.31 -10.53
CA GLY A 188 -2.71 -9.47 -9.78
C GLY A 188 -2.70 -8.04 -10.29
N ASP A 189 -1.60 -7.33 -10.04
CA ASP A 189 -1.55 -5.87 -10.20
C ASP A 189 -1.91 -5.36 -11.59
N VAL A 190 -1.69 -6.17 -12.65
CA VAL A 190 -1.95 -5.77 -14.03
C VAL A 190 -3.44 -5.50 -14.31
N ASN A 191 -4.34 -5.99 -13.46
CA ASN A 191 -5.78 -5.76 -13.59
C ASN A 191 -6.27 -4.44 -12.97
N GLY A 192 -5.39 -3.70 -12.27
CA GLY A 192 -5.71 -2.40 -11.68
C GLY A 192 -6.46 -2.45 -10.34
N GLY A 193 -6.73 -3.64 -9.80
CA GLY A 193 -7.28 -3.83 -8.46
C GLY A 193 -6.26 -3.55 -7.35
N SER A 194 -6.57 -4.00 -6.12
CA SER A 194 -5.64 -3.89 -4.98
C SER A 194 -4.32 -4.61 -5.25
N GLN A 195 -3.22 -3.86 -5.30
CA GLN A 195 -1.90 -4.33 -5.71
C GLN A 195 -1.12 -4.92 -4.54
N TYR A 196 -1.51 -6.12 -4.11
CA TYR A 196 -0.83 -6.86 -3.05
C TYR A 196 -0.57 -8.30 -3.45
N THR A 197 0.54 -8.86 -2.97
CA THR A 197 0.92 -10.26 -3.23
C THR A 197 -0.19 -11.25 -2.84
N HIS A 198 -0.81 -11.08 -1.66
CA HIS A 198 -1.91 -11.95 -1.22
C HIS A 198 -3.18 -11.82 -2.06
N VAL A 199 -3.39 -10.67 -2.72
CA VAL A 199 -4.49 -10.48 -3.68
C VAL A 199 -4.19 -11.26 -4.96
N ALA A 200 -2.98 -11.15 -5.52
CA ALA A 200 -2.58 -11.93 -6.69
C ALA A 200 -2.64 -13.45 -6.43
N LEU A 201 -2.28 -13.90 -5.22
CA LEU A 201 -2.43 -15.30 -4.82
C LEU A 201 -3.90 -15.72 -4.66
N ASP A 202 -4.79 -14.83 -4.22
CA ASP A 202 -6.23 -15.12 -4.22
C ASP A 202 -6.82 -15.16 -5.63
N ASP A 203 -6.37 -14.27 -6.52
CA ASP A 203 -6.77 -14.28 -7.93
C ASP A 203 -6.48 -15.64 -8.57
N TYR A 204 -5.28 -16.17 -8.35
CA TYR A 204 -4.93 -17.53 -8.77
C TYR A 204 -5.89 -18.57 -8.20
N ARG A 205 -6.18 -18.51 -6.88
CA ARG A 205 -7.08 -19.48 -6.23
C ARG A 205 -8.50 -19.42 -6.79
N ILE A 206 -9.01 -18.23 -7.15
CA ILE A 206 -10.31 -18.06 -7.81
C ILE A 206 -10.30 -18.70 -9.19
N VAL A 207 -9.32 -18.36 -10.03
CA VAL A 207 -9.23 -18.88 -11.40
C VAL A 207 -9.06 -20.40 -11.40
N LYS A 208 -8.18 -20.94 -10.54
CA LYS A 208 -8.01 -22.39 -10.36
C LYS A 208 -9.33 -23.05 -9.97
N ALA A 209 -10.01 -22.52 -8.94
CA ALA A 209 -11.25 -23.09 -8.45
C ALA A 209 -12.34 -23.13 -9.55
N ASN A 210 -12.44 -22.06 -10.34
CA ASN A 210 -13.46 -21.94 -11.37
C ASN A 210 -13.16 -22.81 -12.61
N LEU A 211 -11.90 -22.90 -13.01
CA LEU A 211 -11.52 -23.57 -14.27
C LEU A 211 -11.14 -25.04 -14.12
N ILE A 212 -10.73 -25.47 -12.93
CA ILE A 212 -10.24 -26.83 -12.65
C ILE A 212 -11.17 -27.55 -11.70
N ASP A 213 -11.56 -26.90 -10.60
CA ASP A 213 -12.30 -27.56 -9.53
C ASP A 213 -13.84 -27.49 -9.73
N GLY A 214 -14.32 -26.87 -10.81
CA GLY A 214 -15.75 -26.71 -11.10
C GLY A 214 -16.49 -25.75 -10.15
N GLY A 215 -15.75 -24.89 -9.45
CA GLY A 215 -16.28 -23.90 -8.51
C GLY A 215 -16.86 -22.65 -9.17
N ASN A 216 -17.39 -21.75 -8.34
CA ASN A 216 -17.92 -20.46 -8.77
C ASN A 216 -17.53 -19.34 -7.78
N ARG A 217 -16.22 -19.16 -7.58
CA ARG A 217 -15.66 -18.10 -6.74
C ARG A 217 -15.61 -16.77 -7.49
N SER A 218 -15.63 -15.69 -6.72
CA SER A 218 -15.69 -14.31 -7.19
C SER A 218 -14.80 -13.41 -6.33
N THR A 219 -14.32 -12.31 -6.90
CA THR A 219 -13.63 -11.24 -6.15
C THR A 219 -14.61 -10.34 -5.39
N GLN A 220 -15.92 -10.43 -5.66
CA GLN A 220 -16.93 -9.63 -4.96
C GLN A 220 -16.91 -9.87 -3.45
N GLY A 221 -16.94 -8.79 -2.68
CA GLY A 221 -16.93 -8.85 -1.22
C GLY A 221 -15.61 -9.33 -0.61
N ARG A 222 -14.53 -9.44 -1.42
CA ARG A 222 -13.20 -9.79 -0.93
C ARG A 222 -12.72 -8.75 0.08
N LEU A 223 -12.49 -9.20 1.32
CA LEU A 223 -11.89 -8.39 2.36
C LEU A 223 -10.36 -8.44 2.26
N VAL A 224 -9.77 -7.35 1.79
CA VAL A 224 -8.32 -7.22 1.58
C VAL A 224 -7.68 -6.44 2.74
N PRO A 225 -6.79 -7.05 3.53
CA PRO A 225 -5.97 -6.33 4.50
C PRO A 225 -4.76 -5.69 3.81
N SER A 226 -4.21 -4.64 4.40
CA SER A 226 -2.93 -4.04 4.03
C SER A 226 -2.04 -3.86 5.25
N CYS A 227 -0.73 -3.78 5.02
CA CYS A 227 0.24 -3.44 6.05
C CYS A 227 1.31 -2.55 5.45
N LEU A 228 1.63 -1.45 6.14
CA LEU A 228 2.78 -0.59 5.90
C LEU A 228 3.86 -1.00 6.91
N PHE A 229 5.00 -1.46 6.41
CA PHE A 229 6.08 -2.02 7.23
C PHE A 229 7.09 -0.95 7.68
N ILE A 230 6.57 0.16 8.21
CA ILE A 230 7.33 1.04 9.08
C ILE A 230 7.32 0.47 10.51
N ASP A 231 8.05 1.07 11.43
CA ASP A 231 8.12 0.67 12.83
C ASP A 231 7.64 1.82 13.74
N PRO A 232 6.53 1.64 14.49
CA PRO A 232 5.64 0.47 14.49
C PRO A 232 4.83 0.31 13.19
N GLU A 233 4.46 -0.93 12.86
CA GLU A 233 3.67 -1.25 11.65
C GLU A 233 2.30 -0.56 11.65
N LEU A 234 1.82 -0.15 10.47
CA LEU A 234 0.41 0.23 10.26
C LEU A 234 -0.31 -0.85 9.45
N ALA A 235 -1.19 -1.60 10.10
CA ALA A 235 -1.99 -2.63 9.45
C ALA A 235 -3.47 -2.28 9.45
N GLN A 236 -4.17 -2.62 8.36
CA GLN A 236 -5.53 -2.14 8.12
C GLN A 236 -6.39 -3.18 7.42
N VAL A 237 -7.70 -3.12 7.67
CA VAL A 237 -8.69 -3.93 6.98
C VAL A 237 -10.05 -3.21 6.98
N GLY A 238 -10.80 -3.33 5.89
CA GLY A 238 -12.13 -2.74 5.78
C GLY A 238 -12.16 -1.24 5.49
N LEU A 239 -13.20 -0.57 5.95
CA LEU A 239 -13.47 0.85 5.68
C LEU A 239 -12.72 1.77 6.64
N THR A 240 -12.27 2.92 6.14
CA THR A 240 -11.93 4.09 6.98
C THR A 240 -13.20 4.72 7.55
N GLU A 241 -13.09 5.55 8.58
CA GLU A 241 -14.20 6.28 9.18
C GLU A 241 -14.90 7.18 8.15
N ALA A 242 -14.12 7.95 7.37
CA ALA A 242 -14.65 8.84 6.34
C ALA A 242 -15.47 8.08 5.28
N VAL A 243 -14.94 6.96 4.77
CA VAL A 243 -15.64 6.12 3.79
C VAL A 243 -16.90 5.48 4.39
N ALA A 244 -16.86 5.00 5.64
CA ALA A 244 -18.03 4.41 6.28
C ALA A 244 -19.17 5.44 6.45
N GLN A 245 -18.83 6.68 6.84
CA GLN A 245 -19.79 7.78 6.91
C GLN A 245 -20.34 8.14 5.52
N GLN A 246 -19.47 8.23 4.51
CA GLN A 246 -19.87 8.53 3.13
C GLN A 246 -20.82 7.47 2.55
N GLN A 247 -20.64 6.20 2.93
CA GLN A 247 -21.52 5.10 2.55
C GLN A 247 -22.83 5.04 3.37
N GLY A 248 -23.02 5.95 4.32
CA GLY A 248 -24.26 6.10 5.08
C GLY A 248 -24.42 5.15 6.27
N TYR A 249 -23.34 4.50 6.73
CA TYR A 249 -23.42 3.66 7.93
C TYR A 249 -23.59 4.52 9.19
N ALA A 250 -24.44 4.05 10.10
CA ALA A 250 -24.47 4.56 11.47
C ALA A 250 -23.30 3.94 12.24
N ILE A 251 -22.23 4.70 12.51
CA ILE A 251 -21.00 4.15 13.07
C ILE A 251 -20.75 4.49 14.53
N ARG A 252 -20.07 3.58 15.23
CA ARG A 252 -19.32 3.84 16.46
C ARG A 252 -17.83 3.66 16.20
N VAL A 253 -17.03 4.52 16.81
CA VAL A 253 -15.57 4.54 16.65
C VAL A 253 -14.92 4.36 18.01
N ALA A 254 -13.98 3.42 18.11
CA ALA A 254 -13.14 3.25 19.27
C ALA A 254 -11.68 3.53 18.92
N LYS A 255 -10.95 4.09 19.89
CA LYS A 255 -9.52 4.41 19.79
C LYS A 255 -8.79 3.99 21.05
N LEU A 256 -7.61 3.39 20.90
CA LEU A 256 -6.77 2.94 22.01
C LEU A 256 -5.32 3.32 21.69
N ASP A 257 -4.63 3.99 22.61
CA ASP A 257 -3.21 4.24 22.47
C ASP A 257 -2.45 2.92 22.64
N ALA A 258 -1.41 2.68 21.83
CA ALA A 258 -0.65 1.43 21.91
C ALA A 258 0.01 1.24 23.29
N SER A 259 0.28 2.34 24.01
CA SER A 259 0.79 2.36 25.39
C SER A 259 -0.16 1.76 26.42
N ASP A 260 -1.46 1.65 26.12
CA ASP A 260 -2.44 0.97 26.98
C ASP A 260 -2.34 -0.56 26.86
N ILE A 261 -1.63 -1.09 25.85
CA ILE A 261 -1.48 -2.55 25.64
C ILE A 261 -0.34 -3.08 26.51
N MET A 262 -0.65 -4.01 27.41
CA MET A 262 0.33 -4.57 28.35
C MET A 262 1.55 -5.17 27.64
N ARG A 263 1.36 -5.90 26.53
CA ARG A 263 2.48 -6.45 25.76
C ARG A 263 3.39 -5.35 25.20
N ALA A 264 2.82 -4.27 24.66
CA ALA A 264 3.57 -3.13 24.15
C ALA A 264 4.46 -2.51 25.24
N VAL A 265 3.92 -2.33 26.44
CA VAL A 265 4.69 -1.84 27.61
C VAL A 265 5.83 -2.80 27.96
N THR A 266 5.57 -4.12 28.01
CA THR A 266 6.61 -5.09 28.36
C THR A 266 7.74 -5.20 27.34
N GLU A 267 7.46 -4.90 26.06
CA GLU A 267 8.46 -4.88 24.98
C GLU A 267 9.08 -3.49 24.76
N GLY A 268 8.62 -2.45 25.48
CA GLY A 268 9.06 -1.07 25.27
C GLY A 268 8.61 -0.47 23.92
N GLN A 269 7.57 -1.04 23.31
CA GLN A 269 7.06 -0.71 21.98
C GLN A 269 5.70 -0.01 22.09
N THR A 270 5.66 1.12 22.80
CA THR A 270 4.41 1.78 23.25
C THR A 270 3.84 2.79 22.26
N ASP A 271 4.51 3.02 21.14
CA ASP A 271 4.11 4.00 20.16
C ASP A 271 2.96 3.50 19.28
N GLY A 272 2.06 4.42 18.94
CA GLY A 272 1.00 4.20 17.96
C GLY A 272 -0.42 4.28 18.52
N LEU A 273 -1.37 3.99 17.64
CA LEU A 273 -2.80 4.21 17.82
C LEU A 273 -3.57 3.09 17.12
N LEU A 274 -4.49 2.47 17.86
CA LEU A 274 -5.45 1.53 17.32
C LEU A 274 -6.80 2.22 17.15
N LYS A 275 -7.46 1.97 16.03
CA LYS A 275 -8.78 2.51 15.70
C LYS A 275 -9.66 1.42 15.12
N ALA A 276 -10.89 1.31 15.62
CA ALA A 276 -11.91 0.42 15.09
C ALA A 276 -13.20 1.17 14.77
N ILE A 277 -13.83 0.79 13.66
CA ILE A 277 -15.10 1.33 13.19
C ILE A 277 -16.11 0.19 13.15
N VAL A 278 -17.23 0.39 13.84
CA VAL A 278 -18.27 -0.62 14.01
C VAL A 278 -19.60 -0.04 13.57
N ASP A 279 -20.39 -0.85 12.86
CA ASP A 279 -21.79 -0.55 12.59
C ASP A 279 -22.60 -0.59 13.90
N SER A 280 -23.25 0.52 14.21
CA SER A 280 -24.04 0.71 15.44
C SER A 280 -25.24 -0.21 15.50
N GLU A 281 -25.83 -0.54 14.35
CA GLU A 281 -27.07 -1.32 14.27
C GLU A 281 -26.78 -2.81 14.39
N THR A 282 -25.77 -3.29 13.65
CA THR A 282 -25.47 -4.73 13.58
C THR A 282 -24.37 -5.17 14.54
N GLY A 283 -23.57 -4.24 15.06
CA GLY A 283 -22.37 -4.56 15.84
C GLY A 283 -21.26 -5.21 15.01
N ARG A 284 -21.34 -5.20 13.68
CA ARG A 284 -20.28 -5.71 12.81
C ARG A 284 -19.14 -4.72 12.71
N ILE A 285 -17.93 -5.24 12.63
CA ILE A 285 -16.74 -4.43 12.36
C ILE A 285 -16.79 -4.03 10.88
N LEU A 286 -16.74 -2.73 10.61
CA LEU A 286 -16.70 -2.17 9.26
C LEU A 286 -15.26 -1.94 8.80
N GLY A 287 -14.38 -1.59 9.73
CA GLY A 287 -12.95 -1.49 9.46
C GLY A 287 -12.11 -1.27 10.71
N CYS A 288 -10.81 -1.43 10.56
CA CYS A 288 -9.85 -1.31 11.63
C CYS A 288 -8.49 -0.84 11.08
N SER A 289 -7.85 0.06 11.81
CA SER A 289 -6.49 0.53 11.57
C SER A 289 -5.68 0.36 12.84
N LEU A 290 -4.56 -0.35 12.76
CA LEU A 290 -3.70 -0.69 13.88
C LEU A 290 -2.32 -0.15 13.57
N LEU A 291 -1.95 0.97 14.19
CA LEU A 291 -0.57 1.44 14.21
C LEU A 291 0.05 0.97 15.53
N CYS A 292 0.76 -0.15 15.53
CA CYS A 292 1.37 -0.72 16.73
C CYS A 292 2.37 -1.85 16.40
N HIS A 293 3.12 -2.30 17.40
CA HIS A 293 4.04 -3.42 17.25
C HIS A 293 3.30 -4.68 16.76
N LYS A 294 3.80 -5.32 15.69
CA LYS A 294 3.22 -6.53 15.06
C LYS A 294 1.77 -6.33 14.58
N ALA A 295 1.39 -5.13 14.18
CA ALA A 295 0.04 -4.84 13.69
C ALA A 295 -0.37 -5.77 12.53
N GLY A 296 0.57 -6.14 11.64
CA GLY A 296 0.32 -7.03 10.51
C GLY A 296 -0.16 -8.43 10.91
N GLU A 297 0.27 -8.92 12.08
CA GLU A 297 -0.21 -10.19 12.64
C GLU A 297 -1.55 -10.01 13.38
N VAL A 298 -1.70 -8.91 14.12
CA VAL A 298 -2.93 -8.63 14.90
C VAL A 298 -4.13 -8.40 13.97
N ILE A 299 -3.95 -7.69 12.85
CA ILE A 299 -5.03 -7.35 11.92
C ILE A 299 -5.70 -8.60 11.34
N SER A 300 -4.96 -9.70 11.17
CA SER A 300 -5.51 -10.97 10.67
C SER A 300 -6.60 -11.52 11.60
N THR A 301 -6.49 -11.28 12.91
CA THR A 301 -7.54 -11.67 13.88
C THR A 301 -8.83 -10.90 13.62
N VAL A 302 -8.73 -9.58 13.37
CA VAL A 302 -9.88 -8.74 13.01
C VAL A 302 -10.48 -9.15 11.67
N GLN A 303 -9.63 -9.40 10.68
CA GLN A 303 -10.04 -9.88 9.36
C GLN A 303 -10.86 -11.17 9.46
N MET A 304 -10.43 -12.13 10.28
CA MET A 304 -11.16 -13.40 10.44
C MET A 304 -12.55 -13.20 11.03
N VAL A 305 -12.71 -12.32 12.02
CA VAL A 305 -14.02 -12.00 12.62
C VAL A 305 -14.94 -11.31 11.60
N MET A 306 -14.40 -10.41 10.79
CA MET A 306 -15.14 -9.76 9.70
C MET A 306 -15.57 -10.75 8.62
N GLN A 307 -14.69 -11.67 8.21
CA GLN A 307 -14.99 -12.74 7.26
C GLN A 307 -16.03 -13.72 7.79
N ALA A 308 -16.04 -13.97 9.10
CA ALA A 308 -17.07 -14.77 9.76
C ALA A 308 -18.40 -14.02 9.98
N HIS A 309 -18.48 -12.75 9.57
CA HIS A 309 -19.63 -11.85 9.77
C HIS A 309 -20.10 -11.75 11.23
N MET A 310 -19.16 -11.91 12.16
CA MET A 310 -19.41 -11.85 13.60
C MET A 310 -19.41 -10.41 14.11
N THR A 311 -19.99 -10.21 15.29
CA THR A 311 -19.99 -8.92 15.97
C THR A 311 -18.65 -8.66 16.64
N TYR A 312 -18.31 -7.37 16.83
CA TYR A 312 -17.07 -6.96 17.51
C TYR A 312 -16.96 -7.52 18.93
N THR A 313 -18.08 -7.87 19.57
CA THR A 313 -18.12 -8.40 20.94
C THR A 313 -17.37 -9.73 21.08
N VAL A 314 -17.20 -10.49 19.99
CA VAL A 314 -16.34 -11.69 19.99
C VAL A 314 -14.90 -11.33 20.33
N LEU A 315 -14.39 -10.21 19.81
CA LEU A 315 -13.06 -9.70 20.14
C LEU A 315 -13.03 -8.96 21.47
N ARG A 316 -14.12 -8.33 21.90
CA ARG A 316 -14.19 -7.65 23.20
C ARG A 316 -14.19 -8.64 24.37
N ASP A 317 -15.02 -9.67 24.29
CA ASP A 317 -15.34 -10.58 25.40
C ASP A 317 -14.58 -11.92 25.32
N GLY A 318 -13.84 -12.15 24.23
CA GLY A 318 -13.05 -13.35 24.01
C GLY A 318 -11.89 -13.46 24.99
N VAL A 319 -11.62 -14.69 25.45
CA VAL A 319 -10.44 -15.00 26.28
C VAL A 319 -9.22 -15.11 25.37
N LEU A 320 -8.50 -14.00 25.22
CA LEU A 320 -7.27 -13.91 24.42
C LEU A 320 -6.04 -14.18 25.30
N THR A 321 -4.98 -14.71 24.69
CA THR A 321 -3.73 -15.05 25.39
C THR A 321 -3.07 -13.79 25.97
N HIS A 322 -2.57 -13.90 27.22
CA HIS A 322 -1.93 -12.81 27.95
C HIS A 322 -0.45 -13.12 28.28
N PRO A 323 0.49 -12.16 28.16
CA PRO A 323 0.35 -10.87 27.48
C PRO A 323 0.62 -11.00 25.97
N THR A 324 -0.24 -10.43 25.13
CA THR A 324 -0.04 -10.39 23.66
C THR A 324 -0.53 -9.08 23.06
N MET A 325 -0.04 -8.69 21.88
CA MET A 325 -0.57 -7.50 21.20
C MET A 325 -2.05 -7.69 20.83
N THR A 326 -2.46 -8.92 20.49
CA THR A 326 -3.84 -9.28 20.16
C THR A 326 -4.81 -9.02 21.30
N GLU A 327 -4.40 -9.14 22.56
CA GLU A 327 -5.25 -8.84 23.72
C GLU A 327 -5.68 -7.36 23.78
N GLY A 328 -4.90 -6.47 23.15
CA GLY A 328 -5.25 -5.06 22.98
C GLY A 328 -6.58 -4.87 22.25
N LEU A 329 -7.03 -5.85 21.45
CA LEU A 329 -8.36 -5.83 20.84
C LEU A 329 -9.48 -5.89 21.88
N ASN A 330 -9.33 -6.61 23.00
CA ASN A 330 -10.32 -6.59 24.09
C ASN A 330 -10.52 -5.16 24.60
N MET A 331 -9.40 -4.45 24.83
CA MET A 331 -9.39 -3.08 25.36
C MET A 331 -9.92 -2.06 24.35
N LEU A 332 -9.52 -2.17 23.08
CA LEU A 332 -9.99 -1.30 22.00
C LEU A 332 -11.51 -1.39 21.88
N PHE A 333 -12.04 -2.61 21.76
CA PHE A 333 -13.47 -2.83 21.57
C PHE A 333 -14.32 -2.59 22.83
N SER A 334 -13.69 -2.51 24.01
CA SER A 334 -14.38 -2.10 25.26
C SER A 334 -14.66 -0.60 25.34
N LYS A 335 -14.08 0.21 24.43
CA LYS A 335 -14.34 1.65 24.34
C LYS A 335 -15.53 2.02 23.44
N LEU A 336 -16.27 1.04 22.91
CA LEU A 336 -17.48 1.20 22.08
C LEU A 336 -18.79 1.22 22.88
#